data_AF-A0A0A2IGQ3-F1
#
_entry.id   AF-A0A0A2IGQ3-F1
#
_cell.length_a   1.000
_cell.length_b   1.000
_cell.length_c   1.000
_cell.angle_alpha   90.00
_cell.angle_beta   90.00
_cell.angle_gamma   90.00
#
_symmetry.space_group_name_H-M   'P 1'
#
loop_
_entity.id
_entity.type
_entity.pdbx_description
1 polymer ?
#
loop_
_entity_poly.entity_id
_entity_poly.type
_entity_poly.pdbx_seq_one_letter_code
_entity_poly.pdbx_strand_id
1 'polypeptide(L)'
;MLDLARLLPASARTDHKLVSPTDEIQKFLKKDLMVNKLNKIDKYLWLAGQPMPPKPLNYQIATSREIVVDERIDVHMVWEHSQQQACSRELYKCALGLLSSYMALVQFESDFLIAQNYHLLPNTITWERWLELNQQLLGNDMTSPGHINSRYLFGELRLSRLNKIYAIRHASVLSGYQFTYQTYGDLFYDYLTPLTAATIYVALVLTAMQVGLATDRLGFNPPFQDASYGFTVFAILGPLIGILLIGIIGGLAFVNNLIGSWKFKRQQFALYELSQVRNQLP
;
A
#
# COMPACT_ATOMS: atom_id res chain seq x y z
N MET A 1 -5.45 -28.38 24.56
CA MET A 1 -4.27 -27.88 23.83
C MET A 1 -4.71 -27.60 22.41
N LEU A 2 -4.71 -26.34 21.97
CA LEU A 2 -4.80 -26.08 20.53
C LEU A 2 -3.45 -26.38 19.92
N ASP A 3 -3.45 -27.19 18.86
CA ASP A 3 -2.28 -27.51 18.08
C ASP A 3 -1.94 -26.30 17.18
N LEU A 4 -1.02 -25.44 17.64
CA LEU A 4 -0.64 -24.20 16.94
C LEU A 4 -0.20 -24.47 15.48
N ALA A 5 0.34 -25.66 15.20
CA ALA A 5 0.73 -26.06 13.84
C ALA A 5 -0.45 -26.07 12.85
N ARG A 6 -1.70 -26.17 13.32
CA ARG A 6 -2.92 -26.10 12.49
C ARG A 6 -3.41 -24.68 12.20
N LEU A 7 -2.91 -23.68 12.93
CA LEU A 7 -3.25 -22.26 12.76
C LEU A 7 -2.21 -21.51 11.92
N LEU A 8 -1.06 -22.12 11.69
CA LEU A 8 -0.01 -21.59 10.82
C LEU A 8 -0.25 -21.99 9.37
N PRO A 9 0.19 -21.18 8.38
CA PRO A 9 0.05 -21.53 6.97
C PRO A 9 0.88 -22.78 6.62
N ALA A 10 0.43 -23.56 5.63
CA ALA A 10 1.07 -24.83 5.26
C ALA A 10 2.53 -24.68 4.81
N SER A 11 2.92 -23.52 4.28
CA SER A 11 4.32 -23.13 4.07
C SER A 11 4.46 -21.61 4.05
N ALA A 12 5.61 -21.08 4.45
CA ALA A 12 5.93 -19.66 4.29
C ALA A 12 7.13 -19.46 3.37
N ARG A 13 7.03 -18.49 2.45
CA ARG A 13 8.16 -18.06 1.62
C ARG A 13 9.04 -17.09 2.40
N THR A 14 10.23 -17.53 2.80
CA THR A 14 11.26 -16.66 3.36
C THR A 14 12.38 -16.48 2.35
N ASP A 15 12.41 -15.28 1.79
CA ASP A 15 13.25 -14.82 0.67
C ASP A 15 13.18 -15.75 -0.56
N HIS A 16 14.04 -16.76 -0.56
CA HIS A 16 14.28 -17.69 -1.66
C HIS A 16 13.91 -19.14 -1.34
N LYS A 17 13.47 -19.44 -0.12
CA LYS A 17 13.11 -20.79 0.34
C LYS A 17 11.65 -20.87 0.78
N LEU A 18 11.03 -22.00 0.50
CA LEU A 18 9.85 -22.46 1.23
C LEU A 18 10.35 -23.04 2.55
N VAL A 19 9.76 -22.60 3.66
CA VAL A 19 10.09 -23.02 5.01
C VAL A 19 8.77 -23.40 5.71
N SER A 20 8.79 -24.47 6.50
CA SER A 20 7.67 -24.80 7.39
C SER A 20 7.59 -23.74 8.49
N PRO A 21 6.48 -23.00 8.66
CA PRO A 21 6.38 -21.98 9.71
C PRO A 21 6.52 -22.55 11.11
N THR A 22 6.19 -23.83 11.28
CA THR A 22 6.34 -24.61 12.52
C THR A 22 7.79 -24.68 13.00
N ASP A 23 8.78 -24.66 12.09
CA ASP A 23 10.20 -24.80 12.43
C ASP A 23 10.81 -23.51 13.01
N GLU A 24 10.30 -22.33 12.61
CA GLU A 24 10.82 -21.02 13.00
C GLU A 24 9.70 -20.01 13.33
N ILE A 25 8.70 -20.42 14.13
CA ILE A 25 7.47 -19.65 14.45
C ILE A 25 7.77 -18.18 14.80
N GLN A 26 8.70 -17.90 15.70
CA GLN A 26 9.03 -16.54 16.13
C GLN A 26 9.56 -15.66 14.98
N LYS A 27 10.28 -16.24 14.02
CA LYS A 27 10.83 -15.54 12.85
C LYS A 27 9.75 -15.30 11.80
N PHE A 28 8.84 -16.26 11.63
CA PHE A 28 7.62 -16.10 10.83
C PHE A 28 6.76 -14.97 11.38
N LEU A 29 6.32 -15.06 12.65
CA LEU A 29 5.54 -14.02 13.33
C LEU A 29 6.21 -12.65 13.26
N LYS A 30 7.52 -12.56 13.49
CA LYS A 30 8.27 -11.30 13.38
C LYS A 30 8.28 -10.74 11.95
N LYS A 31 8.34 -11.59 10.92
CA LYS A 31 8.31 -11.14 9.53
C LYS A 31 6.93 -10.61 9.14
N ASP A 32 5.87 -11.26 9.65
CA ASP A 32 4.50 -11.06 9.19
C ASP A 32 3.77 -9.97 10.00
N LEU A 33 3.83 -10.00 11.35
CA LEU A 33 3.22 -8.99 12.22
C LEU A 33 3.97 -7.64 12.22
N MET A 34 5.29 -7.61 11.95
CA MET A 34 6.04 -6.36 12.06
C MET A 34 5.86 -5.45 10.84
N VAL A 35 5.13 -4.36 11.06
CA VAL A 35 4.83 -3.33 10.04
C VAL A 35 6.01 -2.39 9.73
N ASN A 36 7.23 -2.94 9.64
CA ASN A 36 8.50 -2.22 9.51
C ASN A 36 8.56 -1.21 8.36
N LYS A 37 7.87 -1.46 7.24
CA LYS A 37 7.77 -0.52 6.12
C LYS A 37 6.93 0.72 6.47
N LEU A 38 5.82 0.54 7.20
CA LEU A 38 4.96 1.65 7.65
C LEU A 38 5.58 2.40 8.83
N ASN A 39 6.16 1.70 9.81
CA ASN A 39 6.87 2.32 10.93
C ASN A 39 7.98 3.28 10.48
N LYS A 40 8.63 3.00 9.35
CA LYS A 40 9.60 3.95 8.75
C LYS A 40 8.94 5.26 8.35
N ILE A 41 7.74 5.25 7.75
CA ILE A 41 7.04 6.42 7.19
C ILE A 41 5.97 7.02 8.12
N ASP A 42 5.87 6.53 9.36
CA ASP A 42 4.91 6.92 10.40
C ASP A 42 4.57 8.42 10.43
N LYS A 43 5.61 9.28 10.47
CA LYS A 43 5.50 10.76 10.45
C LYS A 43 4.74 11.36 9.26
N TYR A 44 4.47 10.59 8.20
CA TYR A 44 3.77 11.01 6.99
C TYR A 44 2.45 10.26 6.79
N LEU A 45 2.06 9.32 7.65
CA LEU A 45 0.82 8.54 7.50
C LEU A 45 -0.44 9.42 7.49
N TRP A 46 -0.40 10.58 8.15
CA TRP A 46 -1.45 11.61 8.12
C TRP A 46 -1.79 12.13 6.71
N LEU A 47 -0.86 12.03 5.76
CA LEU A 47 -1.14 12.34 4.35
C LEU A 47 -1.98 11.24 3.68
N ALA A 48 -1.79 9.97 4.08
CA ALA A 48 -2.45 8.80 3.51
C ALA A 48 -3.80 8.46 4.16
N GLY A 49 -3.98 8.76 5.44
CA GLY A 49 -5.20 8.51 6.22
C GLY A 49 -5.32 9.43 7.43
N GLN A 50 -6.51 9.49 8.02
CA GLN A 50 -6.73 10.24 9.27
C GLN A 50 -6.35 9.37 10.49
N PRO A 51 -5.89 9.96 11.60
CA PRO A 51 -5.62 9.25 12.85
C PRO A 51 -6.93 8.92 13.57
N MET A 52 -7.68 7.98 13.01
CA MET A 52 -8.94 7.46 13.54
C MET A 52 -9.02 5.95 13.29
N PRO A 53 -9.76 5.19 14.13
CA PRO A 53 -10.07 3.79 13.86
C PRO A 53 -10.76 3.58 12.49
N PRO A 54 -10.63 2.40 11.86
CA PRO A 54 -11.31 2.11 10.60
C PRO A 54 -12.83 2.11 10.78
N LYS A 55 -13.57 2.40 9.70
CA LYS A 55 -15.03 2.40 9.72
C LYS A 55 -15.59 0.97 9.64
N PRO A 56 -16.78 0.71 10.23
CA PRO A 56 -17.37 -0.63 10.27
C PRO A 56 -17.66 -1.22 8.88
N LEU A 57 -17.74 -2.55 8.79
CA LEU A 57 -17.86 -3.27 7.51
C LEU A 57 -19.13 -2.89 6.74
N ASN A 58 -20.26 -2.69 7.42
CA ASN A 58 -21.50 -2.22 6.80
C ASN A 58 -21.33 -0.89 6.05
N TYR A 59 -20.55 0.05 6.60
CA TYR A 59 -20.25 1.34 5.99
C TYR A 59 -19.34 1.18 4.77
N GLN A 60 -18.38 0.25 4.80
CA GLN A 60 -17.49 0.00 3.68
C GLN A 60 -18.26 -0.55 2.47
N ILE A 61 -19.15 -1.53 2.70
CA ILE A 61 -20.04 -2.09 1.67
C ILE A 61 -21.01 -1.00 1.16
N ALA A 62 -21.61 -0.20 2.05
CA ALA A 62 -22.47 0.92 1.65
C ALA A 62 -21.73 2.02 0.86
N THR A 63 -20.41 2.12 1.00
CA THR A 63 -19.53 3.01 0.20
C THR A 63 -19.02 2.33 -1.07
N SER A 64 -19.63 1.22 -1.49
CA SER A 64 -19.25 0.42 -2.67
C SER A 64 -17.78 -0.03 -2.68
N ARG A 65 -17.22 -0.34 -1.51
CA ARG A 65 -15.88 -0.94 -1.42
C ARG A 65 -15.97 -2.47 -1.47
N GLU A 66 -15.11 -3.05 -2.28
CA GLU A 66 -14.89 -4.50 -2.30
C GLU A 66 -14.06 -4.94 -1.08
N ILE A 67 -14.46 -6.04 -0.45
CA ILE A 67 -13.70 -6.68 0.63
C ILE A 67 -12.92 -7.83 0.01
N VAL A 68 -11.60 -7.70 -0.05
CA VAL A 68 -10.68 -8.72 -0.54
C VAL A 68 -9.94 -9.33 0.65
N VAL A 69 -10.00 -10.64 0.80
CA VAL A 69 -9.25 -11.39 1.82
C VAL A 69 -7.79 -11.49 1.41
N ASP A 70 -6.88 -11.16 2.31
CA ASP A 70 -5.43 -11.21 2.12
C ASP A 70 -4.81 -11.87 3.36
N GLU A 71 -4.01 -12.91 3.17
CA GLU A 71 -3.52 -13.75 4.28
C GLU A 71 -2.27 -13.19 4.99
N ARG A 72 -1.70 -12.08 4.50
CA ARG A 72 -0.49 -11.47 5.06
C ARG A 72 -0.76 -10.94 6.47
N ILE A 73 0.02 -11.33 7.46
CA ILE A 73 -0.27 -11.05 8.89
C ILE A 73 0.05 -9.60 9.34
N ASP A 74 0.10 -8.65 8.39
CA ASP A 74 -0.50 -7.35 8.64
C ASP A 74 -2.03 -7.40 8.96
N VAL A 75 -2.71 -8.57 8.86
CA VAL A 75 -4.11 -8.78 9.29
C VAL A 75 -4.52 -9.94 10.25
N HIS A 76 -3.70 -10.90 10.72
CA HIS A 76 -4.18 -11.97 11.67
C HIS A 76 -3.30 -12.26 12.92
N MET A 77 -3.70 -13.16 13.85
CA MET A 77 -3.06 -13.41 15.16
C MET A 77 -2.99 -14.89 15.60
N VAL A 78 -1.93 -15.29 16.33
CA VAL A 78 -1.94 -16.38 17.34
C VAL A 78 -1.00 -16.03 18.52
N TRP A 79 -1.31 -16.53 19.73
CA TRP A 79 -0.60 -16.28 20.99
C TRP A 79 0.02 -17.56 21.57
N GLU A 80 1.24 -17.46 22.14
CA GLU A 80 1.76 -18.40 23.14
C GLU A 80 2.77 -17.73 24.10
N HIS A 81 2.86 -18.23 25.33
CA HIS A 81 3.76 -17.72 26.38
C HIS A 81 5.17 -18.36 26.31
N SER A 82 6.18 -17.59 25.92
CA SER A 82 7.56 -17.80 26.37
C SER A 82 8.37 -16.51 26.37
N GLN A 83 9.27 -16.36 27.35
CA GLN A 83 9.99 -15.13 27.63
C GLN A 83 11.14 -14.89 26.63
N GLN A 84 11.19 -13.70 25.99
CA GLN A 84 12.44 -13.02 25.57
C GLN A 84 12.26 -11.52 25.24
N GLN A 85 11.70 -10.80 26.22
CA GLN A 85 12.08 -9.48 26.75
C GLN A 85 12.43 -8.23 25.90
N ALA A 86 12.51 -8.27 24.58
CA ALA A 86 12.63 -7.03 23.78
C ALA A 86 11.84 -7.09 22.47
N CYS A 87 12.01 -8.16 21.69
CA CYS A 87 11.32 -8.32 20.41
C CYS A 87 9.80 -8.56 20.57
N SER A 88 9.38 -9.08 21.73
CA SER A 88 7.98 -9.38 22.05
C SER A 88 7.11 -8.14 22.26
N ARG A 89 7.63 -7.04 22.83
CA ARG A 89 6.80 -5.85 23.15
C ARG A 89 6.29 -5.13 21.91
N GLU A 90 7.13 -4.96 20.90
CA GLU A 90 6.71 -4.36 19.63
C GLU A 90 5.80 -5.30 18.82
N LEU A 91 6.02 -6.61 18.91
CA LEU A 91 5.13 -7.62 18.32
C LEU A 91 3.73 -7.57 18.96
N TYR A 92 3.67 -7.51 20.30
CA TYR A 92 2.44 -7.38 21.08
C TYR A 92 1.68 -6.09 20.73
N LYS A 93 2.37 -4.94 20.66
CA LYS A 93 1.78 -3.67 20.19
C LYS A 93 1.20 -3.75 18.78
N CYS A 94 1.80 -4.55 17.88
CA CYS A 94 1.29 -4.74 16.52
C CYS A 94 0.06 -5.66 16.51
N ALA A 95 0.10 -6.79 17.22
CA ALA A 95 -1.04 -7.71 17.34
C ALA A 95 -2.25 -7.05 18.03
N LEU A 96 -2.01 -6.22 19.06
CA LEU A 96 -3.04 -5.48 19.76
C LEU A 96 -3.64 -4.35 18.91
N GLY A 97 -2.81 -3.65 18.12
CA GLY A 97 -3.28 -2.65 17.15
C GLY A 97 -4.12 -3.27 16.03
N LEU A 98 -3.74 -4.47 15.60
CA LEU A 98 -4.50 -5.25 14.66
C LEU A 98 -5.87 -5.68 15.25
N LEU A 99 -5.88 -6.24 16.46
CA LEU A 99 -7.12 -6.61 17.15
C LEU A 99 -8.04 -5.40 17.35
N SER A 100 -7.49 -4.26 17.75
CA SER A 100 -8.22 -2.99 17.83
C SER A 100 -8.80 -2.54 16.48
N SER A 101 -8.16 -2.88 15.37
CA SER A 101 -8.69 -2.62 14.03
C SER A 101 -9.88 -3.53 13.74
N TYR A 102 -9.82 -4.83 14.09
CA TYR A 102 -10.95 -5.75 13.97
C TYR A 102 -12.15 -5.33 14.84
N MET A 103 -11.91 -4.87 16.08
CA MET A 103 -12.96 -4.33 16.95
C MET A 103 -13.68 -3.13 16.31
N ALA A 104 -12.95 -2.25 15.62
CA ALA A 104 -13.51 -1.10 14.93
C ALA A 104 -14.17 -1.44 13.57
N LEU A 105 -13.81 -2.57 12.96
CA LEU A 105 -14.47 -3.09 11.76
C LEU A 105 -15.80 -3.80 12.09
N VAL A 106 -15.85 -4.54 13.20
CA VAL A 106 -16.97 -5.41 13.58
C VAL A 106 -17.70 -4.85 14.80
N GLN A 107 -18.44 -3.75 14.59
CA GLN A 107 -19.09 -2.99 15.67
C GLN A 107 -20.53 -3.46 15.93
N PHE A 108 -21.25 -3.84 14.88
CA PHE A 108 -22.64 -4.30 14.94
C PHE A 108 -22.76 -5.79 14.61
N GLU A 109 -23.86 -6.41 15.03
CA GLU A 109 -24.18 -7.81 14.69
C GLU A 109 -24.26 -8.02 13.17
N SER A 110 -24.70 -7.01 12.41
CA SER A 110 -24.65 -7.02 10.95
C SER A 110 -23.22 -7.08 10.41
N ASP A 111 -22.28 -6.35 11.00
CA ASP A 111 -20.85 -6.44 10.64
C ASP A 111 -20.26 -7.81 10.98
N PHE A 112 -20.73 -8.43 12.06
CA PHE A 112 -20.28 -9.76 12.48
C PHE A 112 -20.73 -10.84 11.49
N LEU A 113 -21.98 -10.79 11.03
CA LEU A 113 -22.47 -11.66 9.97
C LEU A 113 -21.73 -11.40 8.64
N ILE A 114 -21.44 -10.14 8.30
CA ILE A 114 -20.59 -9.80 7.14
C ILE A 114 -19.20 -10.43 7.31
N ALA A 115 -18.57 -10.29 8.48
CA ALA A 115 -17.23 -10.83 8.74
C ALA A 115 -17.18 -12.38 8.64
N GLN A 116 -18.23 -13.09 9.07
CA GLN A 116 -18.34 -14.54 8.87
C GLN A 116 -18.55 -14.92 7.40
N ASN A 117 -19.41 -14.18 6.69
CA ASN A 117 -19.67 -14.38 5.25
C ASN A 117 -18.41 -14.18 4.38
N TYR A 118 -17.54 -13.24 4.75
CA TYR A 118 -16.23 -13.01 4.11
C TYR A 118 -15.09 -13.84 4.73
N HIS A 119 -15.39 -14.79 5.63
CA HIS A 119 -14.42 -15.65 6.32
C HIS A 119 -13.32 -14.91 7.12
N LEU A 120 -13.56 -13.64 7.48
CA LEU A 120 -12.69 -12.83 8.35
C LEU A 120 -12.79 -13.26 9.82
N LEU A 121 -13.95 -13.80 10.22
CA LEU A 121 -14.18 -14.45 11.51
C LEU A 121 -14.62 -15.90 11.28
N PRO A 122 -14.13 -16.87 12.08
CA PRO A 122 -14.57 -18.25 11.97
C PRO A 122 -16.01 -18.40 12.46
N ASN A 123 -16.77 -19.27 11.79
CA ASN A 123 -18.17 -19.59 12.13
C ASN A 123 -18.34 -20.29 13.49
N THR A 124 -17.24 -20.56 14.20
CA THR A 124 -17.21 -21.14 15.55
C THR A 124 -17.32 -20.10 16.67
N ILE A 125 -17.11 -18.82 16.37
CA ILE A 125 -17.32 -17.71 17.30
C ILE A 125 -18.78 -17.25 17.18
N THR A 126 -19.41 -16.91 18.31
CA THR A 126 -20.75 -16.31 18.35
C THR A 126 -20.66 -14.81 18.65
N TRP A 127 -21.75 -14.08 18.40
CA TRP A 127 -21.82 -12.64 18.65
C TRP A 127 -21.63 -12.30 20.14
N GLU A 128 -22.19 -13.10 21.05
CA GLU A 128 -22.02 -12.89 22.50
C GLU A 128 -20.55 -13.01 22.90
N ARG A 129 -19.83 -13.98 22.34
CA ARG A 129 -18.41 -14.18 22.64
C ARG A 129 -17.52 -13.07 22.06
N TRP A 130 -17.91 -12.51 20.93
CA TRP A 130 -17.27 -11.30 20.37
C TRP A 130 -17.52 -10.07 21.25
N LEU A 131 -18.75 -9.90 21.75
CA LEU A 131 -19.12 -8.82 22.65
C LEU A 131 -18.36 -8.90 23.99
N GLU A 132 -18.27 -10.07 24.61
CA GLU A 132 -17.46 -10.32 25.81
C GLU A 132 -15.99 -9.94 25.61
N LEU A 133 -15.39 -10.35 24.49
CA LEU A 133 -14.00 -10.04 24.14
C LEU A 133 -13.79 -8.53 24.01
N ASN A 134 -14.67 -7.84 23.29
CA ASN A 134 -14.59 -6.40 23.11
C ASN A 134 -14.74 -5.65 24.44
N GLN A 135 -15.66 -6.06 25.31
CA GLN A 135 -15.82 -5.49 26.65
C GLN A 135 -14.57 -5.68 27.52
N GLN A 136 -13.94 -6.86 27.49
CA GLN A 136 -12.69 -7.12 28.22
C GLN A 136 -11.52 -6.27 27.71
N LEU A 137 -11.40 -6.07 26.39
CA LEU A 137 -10.31 -5.29 25.80
C LEU A 137 -10.46 -3.78 26.05
N LEU A 138 -11.69 -3.26 25.94
CA LEU A 138 -12.00 -1.86 26.25
C LEU A 138 -11.88 -1.57 27.75
N GLY A 139 -12.39 -2.45 28.61
CA GLY A 139 -12.33 -2.28 30.07
C GLY A 139 -10.92 -2.29 30.66
N ASN A 140 -9.95 -2.88 29.96
CA ASN A 140 -8.55 -2.93 30.35
C ASN A 140 -7.67 -1.82 29.71
N ASP A 141 -8.27 -0.85 29.00
CA ASP A 141 -7.58 0.23 28.26
C ASP A 141 -6.48 -0.27 27.29
N MET A 142 -6.65 -1.50 26.77
CA MET A 142 -5.67 -2.14 25.90
C MET A 142 -5.65 -1.49 24.50
N THR A 143 -6.73 -0.81 24.11
CA THR A 143 -6.83 -0.08 22.84
C THR A 143 -6.26 1.35 22.90
N SER A 144 -5.67 1.78 24.02
CA SER A 144 -5.11 3.14 24.14
C SER A 144 -3.84 3.35 23.30
N PRO A 145 -3.57 4.58 22.81
CA PRO A 145 -2.45 4.87 21.91
C PRO A 145 -1.05 4.49 22.43
N GLY A 146 -0.85 4.36 23.74
CA GLY A 146 0.42 3.92 24.34
C GLY A 146 0.67 2.40 24.27
N HIS A 147 -0.39 1.60 24.14
CA HIS A 147 -0.34 0.13 24.10
C HIS A 147 -0.29 -0.44 22.69
N ILE A 148 -0.53 0.39 21.68
CA ILE A 148 -0.64 0.01 20.26
C ILE A 148 0.52 0.60 19.45
N ASN A 149 0.91 -0.06 18.35
CA ASN A 149 1.89 0.48 17.41
C ASN A 149 1.27 1.63 16.58
N SER A 150 2.01 2.73 16.39
CA SER A 150 1.55 3.97 15.75
C SER A 150 0.83 3.77 14.39
N ARG A 151 1.23 2.78 13.59
CA ARG A 151 0.52 2.44 12.33
C ARG A 151 -0.98 2.21 12.53
N TYR A 152 -1.39 1.65 13.65
CA TYR A 152 -2.79 1.28 13.91
C TYR A 152 -3.62 2.43 14.50
N LEU A 153 -2.99 3.57 14.82
CA LEU A 153 -3.71 4.83 15.07
C LEU A 153 -4.36 5.37 13.78
N PHE A 154 -3.84 4.97 12.62
CA PHE A 154 -4.41 5.25 11.31
C PHE A 154 -5.13 4.00 10.78
N GLY A 155 -6.45 3.98 10.87
CA GLY A 155 -7.28 2.87 10.41
C GLY A 155 -7.24 2.69 8.89
N GLU A 156 -7.80 3.66 8.16
CA GLU A 156 -7.90 3.62 6.70
C GLU A 156 -6.76 4.41 6.03
N LEU A 157 -5.80 3.69 5.42
CA LEU A 157 -4.72 4.28 4.62
C LEU A 157 -5.01 4.13 3.12
N ARG A 158 -5.04 5.24 2.38
CA ARG A 158 -5.23 5.22 0.91
C ARG A 158 -3.94 4.78 0.21
N LEU A 159 -3.96 3.60 -0.42
CA LEU A 159 -2.82 3.00 -1.11
C LEU A 159 -2.18 3.95 -2.15
N SER A 160 -2.97 4.67 -2.94
CA SER A 160 -2.47 5.63 -3.93
C SER A 160 -1.67 6.79 -3.32
N ARG A 161 -2.02 7.23 -2.10
CA ARG A 161 -1.26 8.25 -1.34
C ARG A 161 -0.03 7.65 -0.69
N LEU A 162 -0.17 6.44 -0.15
CA LEU A 162 0.92 5.67 0.47
C LEU A 162 2.06 5.40 -0.53
N ASN A 163 1.71 5.06 -1.77
CA ASN A 163 2.66 4.87 -2.86
C ASN A 163 3.38 6.18 -3.23
N LYS A 164 2.67 7.32 -3.26
CA LYS A 164 3.29 8.64 -3.48
C LYS A 164 4.27 9.02 -2.34
N ILE A 165 3.90 8.80 -1.08
CA ILE A 165 4.78 9.04 0.08
C ILE A 165 6.05 8.18 0.00
N TYR A 166 5.90 6.89 -0.33
CA TYR A 166 7.03 5.96 -0.43
C TYR A 166 7.94 6.32 -1.62
N ALA A 167 7.35 6.63 -2.78
CA ALA A 167 8.04 7.09 -4.00
C ALA A 167 8.91 8.33 -3.76
N ILE A 168 8.33 9.39 -3.17
CA ILE A 168 9.02 10.64 -2.87
C ILE A 168 10.18 10.41 -1.90
N ARG A 169 9.97 9.59 -0.87
CA ARG A 169 10.91 9.44 0.24
C ARG A 169 12.09 8.53 -0.06
N HIS A 170 11.86 7.41 -0.75
CA HIS A 170 12.88 6.41 -1.00
C HIS A 170 13.59 6.60 -2.35
N ALA A 171 13.31 7.70 -3.07
CA ALA A 171 13.79 8.02 -4.43
C ALA A 171 13.53 6.94 -5.50
N SER A 172 12.88 5.85 -5.11
CA SER A 172 12.39 4.77 -5.95
C SER A 172 10.91 5.02 -6.19
N VAL A 173 10.62 5.84 -7.21
CA VAL A 173 9.26 6.20 -7.67
C VAL A 173 8.41 4.97 -8.05
N LEU A 174 9.06 3.80 -8.11
CA LEU A 174 8.70 2.64 -8.92
C LEU A 174 8.61 1.38 -8.06
N SER A 175 9.17 1.42 -6.84
CA SER A 175 8.78 0.51 -5.77
C SER A 175 7.79 1.23 -4.85
N GLY A 176 6.50 1.23 -5.22
CA GLY A 176 5.44 1.61 -4.30
C GLY A 176 5.43 0.76 -3.03
N TYR A 177 4.62 1.12 -2.04
CA TYR A 177 4.44 0.31 -0.83
C TYR A 177 3.96 -1.11 -1.18
N GLN A 178 3.04 -1.19 -2.14
CA GLN A 178 2.73 -2.38 -2.94
C GLN A 178 2.81 -1.99 -4.42
N PHE A 179 3.04 -2.96 -5.31
CA PHE A 179 3.05 -2.74 -6.76
C PHE A 179 1.65 -2.29 -7.21
N THR A 180 1.49 -1.01 -7.55
CA THR A 180 0.21 -0.40 -7.93
C THR A 180 -0.27 -0.86 -9.31
N TYR A 181 0.67 -1.22 -10.19
CA TYR A 181 0.42 -1.50 -11.59
C TYR A 181 0.87 -2.93 -11.86
N GLN A 182 -0.08 -3.81 -12.18
CA GLN A 182 0.24 -5.16 -12.66
C GLN A 182 0.78 -5.10 -14.09
N THR A 183 0.42 -4.06 -14.85
CA THR A 183 0.86 -3.82 -16.23
C THR A 183 1.42 -2.41 -16.37
N TYR A 184 2.52 -2.22 -17.13
CA TYR A 184 3.08 -0.89 -17.40
C TYR A 184 2.08 0.08 -18.06
N GLY A 185 1.06 -0.44 -18.77
CA GLY A 185 0.02 0.37 -19.43
C GLY A 185 -0.76 1.26 -18.47
N ASP A 186 -1.14 0.76 -17.30
CA ASP A 186 -1.94 1.48 -16.29
C ASP A 186 -1.22 2.77 -15.83
N LEU A 187 0.10 2.69 -15.67
CA LEU A 187 0.97 3.83 -15.35
C LEU A 187 0.92 4.89 -16.47
N PHE A 188 0.96 4.47 -17.74
CA PHE A 188 0.84 5.41 -18.86
C PHE A 188 -0.55 6.05 -18.92
N TYR A 189 -1.63 5.31 -18.69
CA TYR A 189 -2.99 5.86 -18.67
C TYR A 189 -3.17 6.94 -17.58
N ASP A 190 -2.70 6.67 -16.36
CA ASP A 190 -2.80 7.62 -15.24
C ASP A 190 -2.03 8.94 -15.48
N TYR A 191 -0.89 8.89 -16.18
CA TYR A 191 -0.13 10.11 -16.51
C TYR A 191 -0.59 10.82 -17.79
N LEU A 192 -1.05 10.07 -18.80
CA LEU A 192 -1.50 10.65 -20.07
C LEU A 192 -2.88 11.31 -19.94
N THR A 193 -3.82 10.74 -19.17
CA THR A 193 -5.18 11.28 -19.01
C THR A 193 -5.22 12.77 -18.62
N PRO A 194 -4.54 13.25 -17.56
CA PRO A 194 -4.52 14.67 -17.22
C PRO A 194 -3.76 15.53 -18.25
N LEU A 195 -2.73 14.98 -18.90
CA LEU A 195 -1.97 15.68 -19.94
C LEU A 195 -2.83 15.90 -21.19
N THR A 196 -3.61 14.91 -21.62
CA THR A 196 -4.59 15.02 -22.72
C THR A 196 -5.65 16.07 -22.40
N ALA A 197 -6.24 16.04 -21.19
CA ALA A 197 -7.23 17.03 -20.76
C ALA A 197 -6.64 18.47 -20.77
N ALA A 198 -5.43 18.65 -20.25
CA ALA A 198 -4.73 19.93 -20.29
C ALA A 198 -4.43 20.40 -21.72
N THR A 199 -4.01 19.48 -22.60
CA THR A 199 -3.73 19.78 -24.02
C THR A 199 -4.99 20.22 -24.77
N ILE A 200 -6.12 19.55 -24.53
CA ILE A 200 -7.43 19.94 -25.09
C ILE A 200 -7.82 21.34 -24.61
N TYR A 201 -7.68 21.63 -23.32
CA TYR A 201 -7.96 22.96 -22.78
C TYR A 201 -7.07 24.06 -23.38
N VAL A 202 -5.76 23.79 -23.50
CA VAL A 202 -4.80 24.72 -24.14
C VAL A 202 -5.14 24.94 -25.62
N ALA A 203 -5.57 23.90 -26.35
CA ALA A 203 -6.03 24.03 -27.73
C ALA A 203 -7.30 24.90 -27.83
N LEU A 204 -8.26 24.74 -26.92
CA LEU A 204 -9.43 25.63 -26.85
C LEU A 204 -9.04 27.09 -26.60
N VAL A 205 -8.12 27.35 -25.65
CA VAL A 205 -7.59 28.70 -25.41
C VAL A 205 -6.91 29.27 -26.66
N LEU A 206 -6.12 28.47 -27.39
CA LEU A 206 -5.52 28.89 -28.67
C LEU A 206 -6.58 29.28 -29.71
N THR A 207 -7.68 28.52 -29.85
CA THR A 207 -8.75 28.88 -30.81
C THR A 207 -9.41 30.21 -30.44
N ALA A 208 -9.66 30.48 -29.15
CA ALA A 208 -10.15 31.78 -28.69
C ALA A 208 -9.13 32.91 -28.93
N MET A 209 -7.84 32.62 -28.76
CA MET A 209 -6.76 33.59 -28.99
C MET A 209 -6.59 33.94 -30.47
N GLN A 210 -6.77 32.97 -31.37
CA GLN A 210 -6.81 33.18 -32.83
C GLN A 210 -7.97 34.12 -33.22
N VAL A 211 -9.16 33.94 -32.63
CA VAL A 211 -10.28 34.88 -32.80
C VAL A 211 -9.92 36.27 -32.28
N GLY A 212 -9.24 36.36 -31.14
CA GLY A 212 -8.73 37.64 -30.60
C GLY A 212 -7.79 38.36 -31.58
N LEU A 213 -6.76 37.66 -32.09
CA LEU A 213 -5.80 38.20 -33.06
C LEU A 213 -6.46 38.68 -34.37
N ALA A 214 -7.60 38.10 -34.74
CA ALA A 214 -8.36 38.51 -35.93
C ALA A 214 -9.21 39.79 -35.72
N THR A 215 -9.26 40.36 -34.50
CA THR A 215 -9.96 41.63 -34.23
C THR A 215 -9.00 42.82 -34.18
N ASP A 216 -9.38 43.97 -34.73
CA ASP A 216 -8.51 45.16 -34.74
C ASP A 216 -8.03 45.58 -33.34
N ARG A 217 -8.87 45.45 -32.32
CA ARG A 217 -8.55 45.89 -30.94
C ARG A 217 -7.43 45.10 -30.27
N LEU A 218 -7.29 43.82 -30.60
CA LEU A 218 -6.30 42.91 -29.99
C LEU A 218 -5.20 42.53 -30.99
N GLY A 219 -5.53 42.37 -32.27
CA GLY A 219 -4.61 42.13 -33.37
C GLY A 219 -3.57 43.22 -33.57
N PHE A 220 -3.86 44.49 -33.27
CA PHE A 220 -2.89 45.59 -33.30
C PHE A 220 -2.25 45.92 -31.94
N ASN A 221 -2.45 45.09 -30.90
CA ASN A 221 -1.90 45.31 -29.56
C ASN A 221 -0.60 44.50 -29.38
N PRO A 222 0.60 45.11 -29.33
CA PRO A 222 1.86 44.34 -29.31
C PRO A 222 2.01 43.41 -28.10
N PRO A 223 1.70 43.82 -26.84
CA PRO A 223 1.66 42.90 -25.70
C PRO A 223 0.76 41.66 -25.90
N PHE A 224 -0.35 41.79 -26.63
CA PHE A 224 -1.23 40.66 -26.94
C PHE A 224 -0.63 39.73 -28.01
N GLN A 225 0.07 40.29 -29.01
CA GLN A 225 0.81 39.49 -30.01
C GLN A 225 1.95 38.70 -29.35
N ASP A 226 2.75 39.34 -28.48
CA ASP A 226 3.85 38.69 -27.75
C ASP A 226 3.35 37.55 -26.86
N ALA A 227 2.26 37.78 -26.12
CA ALA A 227 1.59 36.75 -25.33
C ALA A 227 1.07 35.59 -26.20
N SER A 228 0.53 35.90 -27.38
CA SER A 228 0.04 34.90 -28.34
C SER A 228 1.16 34.02 -28.88
N TYR A 229 2.29 34.61 -29.23
CA TYR A 229 3.48 33.89 -29.66
C TYR A 229 4.00 32.96 -28.55
N GLY A 230 4.19 33.49 -27.33
CA GLY A 230 4.66 32.71 -26.19
C GLY A 230 3.73 31.54 -25.84
N PHE A 231 2.41 31.76 -25.84
CA PHE A 231 1.42 30.71 -25.57
C PHE A 231 1.36 29.65 -26.69
N THR A 232 1.55 30.04 -27.95
CA THR A 232 1.65 29.10 -29.08
C THR A 232 2.87 28.19 -28.96
N VAL A 233 4.04 28.75 -28.64
CA VAL A 233 5.27 27.96 -28.40
C VAL A 233 5.08 27.01 -27.21
N PHE A 234 4.47 27.48 -26.12
CA PHE A 234 4.14 26.65 -24.96
C PHE A 234 3.17 25.50 -25.30
N ALA A 235 2.14 25.76 -26.10
CA ALA A 235 1.16 24.74 -26.49
C ALA A 235 1.75 23.62 -27.37
N ILE A 236 2.78 23.91 -28.16
CA ILE A 236 3.50 22.93 -28.98
C ILE A 236 4.51 22.15 -28.14
N LEU A 237 5.35 22.85 -27.37
CA LEU A 237 6.45 22.22 -26.62
C LEU A 237 5.99 21.54 -25.33
N GLY A 238 4.97 22.08 -24.66
CA GLY A 238 4.47 21.59 -23.37
C GLY A 238 4.05 20.11 -23.39
N PRO A 239 3.17 19.68 -24.32
CA PRO A 239 2.79 18.29 -24.45
C PRO A 239 3.96 17.36 -24.82
N LEU A 240 4.87 17.81 -25.71
CA LEU A 240 6.06 17.06 -26.11
C LEU A 240 7.02 16.82 -24.93
N ILE A 241 7.28 17.87 -24.13
CA ILE A 241 8.10 17.79 -22.91
C ILE A 241 7.40 16.89 -21.87
N GLY A 242 6.08 17.00 -21.72
CA GLY A 242 5.28 16.15 -20.84
C GLY A 242 5.42 14.66 -21.18
N ILE A 243 5.22 14.30 -22.45
CA ILE A 243 5.39 12.93 -22.95
C ILE A 243 6.84 12.43 -22.75
N LEU A 244 7.84 13.27 -23.06
CA LEU A 244 9.25 12.94 -22.87
C LEU A 244 9.57 12.65 -21.39
N LEU A 245 9.09 13.47 -20.46
CA LEU A 245 9.29 13.27 -19.01
C LEU A 245 8.63 11.97 -18.51
N ILE A 246 7.39 11.69 -18.95
CA ILE A 246 6.70 10.43 -18.63
C ILE A 246 7.50 9.24 -19.18
N GLY A 247 8.00 9.33 -20.42
CA GLY A 247 8.85 8.33 -21.04
C GLY A 247 10.17 8.08 -20.30
N ILE A 248 10.84 9.14 -19.83
CA ILE A 248 12.05 9.04 -19.00
C ILE A 248 11.76 8.33 -17.67
N ILE A 249 10.66 8.70 -16.99
CA ILE A 249 10.24 8.05 -15.73
C ILE A 249 9.96 6.56 -15.96
N GLY A 250 9.25 6.21 -17.03
CA GLY A 250 9.00 4.81 -17.44
C GLY A 250 10.28 4.06 -17.83
N GLY A 251 11.23 4.71 -18.50
CA GLY A 251 12.53 4.12 -18.83
C GLY A 251 13.36 3.80 -17.58
N LEU A 252 13.42 4.73 -16.63
CA LEU A 252 14.06 4.51 -15.33
C LEU A 252 13.36 3.40 -14.52
N ALA A 253 12.03 3.24 -14.67
CA ALA A 253 11.26 2.12 -14.11
C ALA A 253 11.75 0.78 -14.64
N PHE A 254 11.80 0.68 -15.95
CA PHE A 254 12.20 -0.52 -16.64
C PHE A 254 13.65 -0.91 -16.30
N VAL A 255 14.58 0.05 -16.31
CA VAL A 255 15.99 -0.18 -15.92
C VAL A 255 16.12 -0.63 -14.46
N ASN A 256 15.44 0.02 -13.50
CA ASN A 256 15.49 -0.38 -12.10
C ASN A 256 14.90 -1.77 -11.86
N ASN A 257 13.79 -2.11 -12.52
CA ASN A 257 13.16 -3.43 -12.44
C ASN A 257 14.05 -4.51 -13.08
N LEU A 258 14.66 -4.23 -14.23
CA LEU A 258 15.65 -5.11 -14.87
C LEU A 258 16.86 -5.35 -13.96
N ILE A 259 17.44 -4.30 -13.37
CA ILE A 259 18.57 -4.45 -12.43
C ILE A 259 18.17 -5.28 -11.20
N GLY A 260 16.98 -5.08 -10.65
CA GLY A 260 16.43 -5.88 -9.57
C GLY A 260 16.32 -7.36 -9.96
N SER A 261 15.69 -7.63 -11.11
CA SER A 261 15.51 -8.97 -11.68
C SER A 261 16.84 -9.67 -12.00
N TRP A 262 17.84 -8.92 -12.49
CA TRP A 262 19.15 -9.44 -12.83
C TRP A 262 20.01 -9.75 -11.60
N LYS A 263 19.98 -8.89 -10.57
CA LYS A 263 20.56 -9.16 -9.25
C LYS A 263 19.92 -10.40 -8.60
N PHE A 264 18.61 -10.50 -8.65
CA PHE A 264 17.85 -11.64 -8.14
C PHE A 264 18.23 -12.94 -8.86
N LYS A 265 18.30 -12.92 -10.20
CA LYS A 265 18.78 -14.05 -11.01
C LYS A 265 20.17 -14.49 -10.55
N ARG A 266 21.14 -13.56 -10.46
CA ARG A 266 22.52 -13.86 -10.06
C ARG A 266 22.62 -14.46 -8.66
N GLN A 267 21.84 -13.98 -7.69
CA GLN A 267 21.80 -14.53 -6.33
C GLN A 267 21.24 -15.96 -6.30
N GLN A 268 20.18 -16.25 -7.06
CA GLN A 268 19.58 -17.59 -7.12
C GLN A 268 20.52 -18.62 -7.76
N PHE A 269 21.22 -18.29 -8.85
CA PHE A 269 22.20 -19.19 -9.45
C PHE A 269 23.36 -19.49 -8.49
N ALA A 270 23.90 -18.48 -7.80
CA ALA A 270 24.96 -18.69 -6.80
C ALA A 270 24.51 -19.59 -5.63
N LEU A 271 23.27 -19.45 -5.14
CA LEU A 271 22.72 -20.34 -4.11
C LEU A 271 22.54 -21.79 -4.60
N TYR A 272 22.12 -21.96 -5.86
CA TYR A 272 22.01 -23.29 -6.48
C TYR A 272 23.37 -23.96 -6.61
N GLU A 273 24.38 -23.26 -7.14
CA GLU A 273 25.77 -23.72 -7.24
C GLU A 273 26.34 -24.12 -5.87
N LEU A 274 26.16 -23.29 -4.84
CA LEU A 274 26.59 -23.61 -3.47
C LEU A 274 25.86 -24.83 -2.88
N SER A 275 24.60 -25.08 -3.25
CA SER A 275 23.85 -26.26 -2.82
C SER A 275 24.29 -27.53 -3.56
N GLN A 276 24.61 -27.43 -4.84
CA GLN A 276 25.19 -28.51 -5.65
C GLN A 276 26.54 -28.95 -5.10
N VAL A 277 27.45 -28.00 -4.85
CA VAL A 277 28.78 -28.27 -4.26
C VAL A 277 28.65 -28.87 -2.86
N ARG A 278 27.71 -28.38 -2.03
CA ARG A 278 27.47 -28.94 -0.69
C ARG A 278 27.01 -30.40 -0.74
N ASN A 279 26.14 -30.75 -1.69
CA ASN A 279 25.61 -32.11 -1.83
C ASN A 279 26.58 -33.07 -2.53
N GLN A 280 27.76 -32.60 -2.97
CA GLN A 280 28.84 -33.39 -3.56
C GLN A 280 30.04 -33.59 -2.62
N LEU A 281 30.02 -32.98 -1.42
CA LEU A 281 30.99 -33.26 -0.36
C LEU A 281 30.55 -34.52 0.41
N PRO A 282 31.47 -35.49 0.64
CA PRO A 282 31.19 -36.71 1.39
C PRO A 282 31.05 -36.49 2.90
#